data_AF-A0A8J5JXM3-F1
#
_entry.id   AF-A0A8J5JXM3-F1
#
_cell.length_a   1.000
_cell.length_b   1.000
_cell.length_c   1.000
_cell.angle_alpha   90.00
_cell.angle_beta   90.00
_cell.angle_gamma   90.00
#
_symmetry.space_group_name_H-M   'P 1'
#
loop_
_entity.id
_entity.type
_entity.pdbx_description
1 polymer ?
#
loop_
_entity_poly.entity_id
_entity_poly.type
_entity_poly.pdbx_seq_one_letter_code
_entity_poly.pdbx_strand_id
1 'polypeptide(L)'
;MGLEVDDDDVEELVEEHSKELSTEELLELHKEENETLKWSLTSEESGEEEDKEESHIIPAKDLKDAFFCWSKLSKLAEDYHPDVDPRGSKELSSSANGLHSKIKQS
;
A
#
# COMPACT_ATOMS: atom_id res chain seq x y z
N MET A 1 16.88 -33.54 18.29
CA MET A 1 17.02 -33.81 16.85
C MET A 1 17.39 -32.49 16.22
N GLY A 2 18.62 -32.34 15.76
CA GLY A 2 19.07 -31.15 15.02
C GLY A 2 18.96 -31.45 13.53
N LEU A 3 18.53 -30.47 12.75
CA LEU A 3 18.64 -30.51 11.30
C LEU A 3 20.12 -30.23 10.99
N GLU A 4 20.83 -31.23 10.48
CA GLU A 4 22.14 -31.02 9.87
C GLU A 4 21.87 -30.50 8.46
N VAL A 5 22.40 -29.31 8.17
CA VAL A 5 22.34 -28.65 6.87
C VAL A 5 23.75 -28.69 6.32
N ASP A 6 23.91 -29.26 5.14
CA ASP A 6 25.19 -29.30 4.44
C ASP A 6 25.28 -28.18 3.38
N ASP A 7 26.45 -28.05 2.76
CA ASP A 7 26.68 -26.98 1.78
C ASP A 7 25.82 -27.21 0.51
N ASP A 8 25.48 -28.45 0.19
CA ASP A 8 24.62 -28.79 -0.95
C ASP A 8 23.16 -28.32 -0.68
N ASP A 9 22.66 -28.48 0.55
CA ASP A 9 21.35 -27.94 0.96
C ASP A 9 21.27 -26.41 0.81
N VAL A 10 22.39 -25.71 1.06
CA VAL A 10 22.46 -24.25 0.91
C VAL A 10 22.54 -23.86 -0.57
N GLU A 11 23.29 -24.59 -1.38
CA GLU A 11 23.37 -24.35 -2.83
C GLU A 11 22.02 -24.58 -3.52
N GLU A 12 21.27 -25.61 -3.15
CA GLU A 12 19.92 -25.87 -3.68
C GLU A 12 18.96 -24.70 -3.40
N LEU A 13 18.96 -24.19 -2.17
CA LEU A 13 18.14 -23.05 -1.77
C LEU A 13 18.53 -21.77 -2.53
N VAL A 14 19.83 -21.55 -2.75
CA VAL A 14 20.30 -20.38 -3.49
C VAL A 14 19.91 -20.49 -4.96
N GLU A 15 20.02 -21.66 -5.58
CA GLU A 15 19.60 -21.90 -6.97
C GLU A 15 18.09 -21.71 -7.15
N GLU A 16 17.26 -22.21 -6.22
CA GLU A 16 15.81 -22.01 -6.26
C GLU A 16 15.44 -20.53 -6.18
N HIS A 17 16.11 -19.78 -5.29
CA HIS A 17 15.77 -18.40 -4.97
C HIS A 17 16.45 -17.35 -5.86
N SER A 18 17.45 -17.76 -6.65
CA SER A 18 18.11 -16.91 -7.65
C SER A 18 17.44 -16.94 -9.01
N LYS A 19 16.34 -17.69 -9.15
CA LYS A 19 15.50 -17.66 -10.34
C LYS A 19 14.80 -16.32 -10.49
N GLU A 20 15.39 -15.47 -11.33
CA GLU A 20 14.79 -14.20 -11.74
C GLU A 20 13.74 -14.43 -12.82
N LEU A 21 12.60 -13.74 -12.71
CA LEU A 21 11.58 -13.74 -13.76
C LEU A 21 12.07 -12.94 -14.97
N SER A 22 11.84 -13.49 -16.16
CA SER A 22 12.08 -12.75 -17.40
C SER A 22 11.09 -11.58 -17.52
N THR A 23 11.43 -10.59 -18.35
CA THR A 23 10.55 -9.43 -18.61
C THR A 23 9.21 -9.84 -19.21
N GLU A 24 9.15 -10.93 -19.95
CA GLU A 24 7.93 -11.47 -20.55
C GLU A 24 7.02 -12.11 -19.49
N GLU A 25 7.58 -12.92 -18.59
CA GLU A 25 6.84 -13.53 -17.46
C GLU A 25 6.31 -12.47 -16.49
N LEU A 26 7.07 -11.39 -16.24
CA LEU A 26 6.61 -10.26 -15.42
C LEU A 26 5.42 -9.52 -16.05
N LEU A 27 5.44 -9.33 -17.37
CA LEU A 27 4.33 -8.70 -18.09
C LEU A 27 3.08 -9.59 -18.08
N GLU A 28 3.26 -10.91 -18.17
CA GLU A 28 2.17 -11.88 -18.12
C GLU A 28 1.52 -11.92 -16.73
N LEU A 29 2.32 -11.94 -15.66
CA LEU A 29 1.84 -11.82 -14.27
C LEU A 29 1.09 -10.52 -14.02
N HIS A 30 1.65 -9.39 -14.47
CA HIS A 30 0.98 -8.09 -14.33
C HIS A 30 -0.35 -8.05 -15.09
N LYS A 31 -0.44 -8.71 -16.25
CA LYS A 31 -1.69 -8.84 -16.99
C LYS A 31 -2.69 -9.71 -16.24
N GLU A 32 -2.27 -10.85 -15.70
CA GLU A 32 -3.11 -11.76 -14.93
C GLU A 32 -3.66 -11.10 -13.66
N GLU A 33 -2.82 -10.37 -12.91
CA GLU A 33 -3.24 -9.62 -11.72
C GLU A 33 -4.30 -8.56 -12.08
N ASN A 34 -4.07 -7.80 -13.16
CA ASN A 34 -5.04 -6.81 -13.63
C ASN A 34 -6.34 -7.43 -14.15
N GLU A 35 -6.26 -8.57 -14.83
CA GLU A 35 -7.46 -9.30 -15.30
C GLU A 35 -8.23 -9.90 -14.12
N THR A 36 -7.55 -10.37 -13.08
CA THR A 36 -8.16 -10.89 -11.84
C THR A 36 -8.84 -9.78 -11.05
N LEU A 37 -8.20 -8.61 -10.91
CA LEU A 37 -8.80 -7.44 -10.29
C LEU A 37 -10.02 -6.94 -11.08
N LYS A 38 -9.90 -6.88 -12.40
CA LYS A 38 -11.02 -6.51 -13.28
C LYS A 38 -12.16 -7.51 -13.15
N TRP A 39 -11.85 -8.81 -13.14
CA TRP A 39 -12.85 -9.85 -12.95
C TRP A 39 -13.50 -9.77 -11.57
N SER A 40 -12.75 -9.51 -10.50
CA SER A 40 -13.31 -9.31 -9.15
C SER A 40 -14.30 -8.14 -9.15
N LEU A 41 -13.88 -6.98 -9.68
CA LEU A 41 -14.71 -5.78 -9.75
C LEU A 41 -15.97 -6.02 -10.59
N THR A 42 -15.88 -6.77 -11.69
CA THR A 42 -17.01 -7.05 -12.59
C THR A 42 -17.88 -8.21 -12.07
N SER A 43 -17.31 -9.14 -11.31
CA SER A 43 -18.01 -10.30 -10.74
C SER A 43 -18.81 -9.91 -9.50
N GLU A 44 -18.33 -8.92 -8.72
CA GLU A 44 -19.14 -8.26 -7.69
C GLU A 44 -20.31 -7.46 -8.31
N GLU A 45 -20.18 -7.02 -9.56
CA GLU A 45 -21.23 -6.28 -10.28
C GLU A 45 -22.30 -7.19 -10.94
N SER A 46 -22.03 -8.48 -11.17
CA SER A 46 -22.88 -9.37 -11.99
C SER A 46 -23.77 -10.35 -11.21
N GLY A 47 -23.87 -10.24 -9.88
CA GLY A 47 -24.79 -11.02 -9.05
C GLY A 47 -26.05 -10.22 -8.72
N GLU A 48 -27.17 -10.54 -9.37
CA GLU A 48 -28.48 -9.95 -9.12
C GLU A 48 -28.93 -10.17 -7.66
N GLU A 49 -29.01 -9.12 -6.85
CA GLU A 49 -30.06 -8.91 -5.84
C GLU A 49 -30.05 -7.45 -5.37
N GLU A 50 -31.24 -6.95 -5.09
CA GLU A 50 -31.57 -5.57 -4.75
C GLU A 50 -30.78 -5.02 -3.56
N ASP A 51 -29.67 -4.32 -3.82
CA ASP A 51 -29.29 -3.20 -2.99
C ASP A 51 -28.80 -2.06 -3.88
N LYS A 52 -29.56 -0.98 -3.86
CA LYS A 52 -29.12 0.32 -4.33
C LYS A 52 -27.97 0.76 -3.42
N GLU A 53 -26.77 0.26 -3.66
CA GLU A 53 -25.62 1.11 -3.43
C GLU A 53 -25.65 2.14 -4.55
N GLU A 54 -26.45 3.19 -4.31
CA GLU A 54 -26.18 4.51 -4.86
C GLU A 54 -24.69 4.75 -4.62
N SER A 55 -23.86 4.39 -5.61
CA SER A 55 -22.57 5.02 -5.75
C SER A 55 -22.93 6.50 -5.81
N HIS A 56 -22.73 7.19 -4.70
CA HIS A 56 -22.95 8.62 -4.61
C HIS A 56 -21.89 9.22 -5.53
N ILE A 57 -22.21 9.29 -6.82
CA ILE A 57 -21.40 9.94 -7.82
C ILE A 57 -21.38 11.40 -7.39
N ILE A 58 -20.32 11.78 -6.69
CA ILE A 58 -20.15 13.13 -6.18
C ILE A 58 -20.05 14.03 -7.41
N PRO A 59 -20.96 15.01 -7.57
CA PRO A 59 -20.85 15.98 -8.65
C PRO A 59 -19.47 16.62 -8.62
N ALA A 60 -18.82 16.75 -9.78
CA ALA A 60 -17.45 17.28 -9.87
C ALA A 60 -17.29 18.67 -9.21
N LYS A 61 -18.38 19.44 -9.15
CA LYS A 61 -18.45 20.70 -8.40
C LYS A 61 -18.20 20.50 -6.91
N ASP A 62 -18.90 19.56 -6.29
CA ASP A 62 -18.83 19.31 -4.85
C ASP A 62 -17.46 18.75 -4.46
N LEU A 63 -16.87 17.91 -5.32
CA LEU A 63 -15.48 17.46 -5.16
C LEU A 63 -14.49 18.63 -5.22
N LYS A 64 -14.67 19.54 -6.18
CA LYS A 64 -13.81 20.73 -6.34
C LYS A 64 -13.93 21.68 -5.16
N ASP A 65 -15.14 21.84 -4.62
CA ASP A 65 -15.40 22.67 -3.45
C ASP A 65 -14.72 22.07 -2.21
N ALA A 66 -14.73 20.75 -2.04
CA ALA A 66 -13.99 20.06 -0.98
C ALA A 66 -12.47 20.31 -1.05
N PHE A 67 -11.87 20.21 -2.26
CA PHE A 67 -10.46 20.53 -2.47
C PHE A 67 -10.12 21.99 -2.13
N PHE A 68 -11.02 22.91 -2.45
CA PHE A 68 -10.82 24.31 -2.13
C PHE A 68 -10.90 24.60 -0.63
N CYS A 69 -11.85 23.96 0.07
CA CYS A 69 -11.93 24.02 1.53
C CYS A 69 -10.67 23.45 2.19
N TRP A 70 -10.18 22.31 1.71
CA TRP A 70 -8.93 21.72 2.20
C TRP A 70 -7.73 22.65 1.98
N SER A 71 -7.63 23.27 0.80
CA SER A 71 -6.56 24.23 0.49
C SER A 71 -6.55 25.45 1.42
N LYS A 72 -7.75 25.93 1.80
CA LYS A 72 -7.87 27.01 2.80
C LYS A 72 -7.45 26.56 4.19
N LEU A 73 -7.89 25.37 4.59
CA LEU A 73 -7.55 24.80 5.90
C LEU A 73 -6.04 24.54 6.02
N SER A 74 -5.39 24.09 4.94
CA SER A 74 -3.93 23.92 4.86
C SER A 74 -3.20 25.23 5.12
N LYS A 75 -3.59 26.30 4.43
CA LYS A 75 -2.99 27.64 4.62
C LYS A 75 -3.22 28.16 6.03
N LEU A 76 -4.40 27.95 6.58
CA LEU A 76 -4.70 28.32 7.96
C LEU A 76 -3.81 27.53 8.92
N ALA A 77 -3.66 26.21 8.73
CA ALA A 77 -2.79 25.39 9.56
C ALA A 77 -1.33 25.86 9.51
N GLU A 78 -0.82 26.25 8.33
CA GLU A 78 0.51 26.84 8.16
C GLU A 78 0.69 28.17 8.93
N ASP A 79 -0.34 29.03 8.94
CA ASP A 79 -0.30 30.31 9.67
C ASP A 79 -0.21 30.12 11.20
N TYR A 80 -0.86 29.09 11.75
CA TYR A 80 -0.88 28.83 13.20
C TYR A 80 0.19 27.82 13.66
N HIS A 81 0.65 26.94 12.78
CA HIS A 81 1.61 25.89 13.07
C HIS A 81 2.56 25.69 11.86
N PRO A 82 3.55 26.59 11.68
CA PRO A 82 4.42 26.60 10.49
C PRO A 82 5.33 25.36 10.34
N ASP A 83 5.36 24.48 11.34
CA ASP A 83 6.18 23.25 11.36
C ASP A 83 5.33 21.96 11.19
N VAL A 84 4.00 22.09 11.07
CA VAL A 84 3.11 20.95 10.83
C VAL A 84 2.89 20.81 9.33
N ASP A 85 3.50 19.78 8.74
CA ASP A 85 3.18 19.38 7.37
C ASP A 85 1.69 18.99 7.31
N PRO A 86 0.85 19.73 6.54
CA PRO A 86 -0.58 19.46 6.44
C PRO A 86 -0.89 18.09 5.80
N ARG A 87 0.13 17.37 5.29
CA ARG A 87 0.01 16.01 4.74
C ARG A 87 0.52 14.89 5.65
N GLY A 88 1.02 15.20 6.85
CA GLY A 88 1.37 14.17 7.83
C GLY A 88 2.56 14.54 8.68
N SER A 89 2.34 14.52 10.00
CA SER A 89 3.38 14.64 11.01
C SER A 89 4.50 13.63 10.75
N LYS A 90 5.72 14.13 10.57
CA LYS A 90 6.97 13.35 10.51
C LYS A 90 7.27 12.59 11.82
N GLU A 91 6.46 12.80 12.84
CA GLU A 91 6.56 12.26 14.20
C GLU A 91 6.45 10.72 14.29
N LEU A 92 5.82 10.05 13.32
CA LEU A 92 5.78 8.57 13.32
C LEU A 92 7.13 7.93 12.95
N SER A 93 8.08 8.68 12.36
CA SER A 93 9.40 8.13 12.02
C SER A 93 10.37 8.06 13.21
N SER A 94 10.18 8.88 14.25
CA SER A 94 11.08 8.88 15.41
C SER A 94 10.68 7.86 16.49
N SER A 95 9.41 7.45 16.55
CA SER A 95 8.95 6.43 17.51
C SER A 95 9.45 5.01 17.17
N ALA A 96 9.71 4.72 15.88
CA ALA A 96 10.27 3.44 15.44
C ALA A 96 11.76 3.27 15.80
N ASN A 97 12.52 4.37 15.88
CA ASN A 97 13.96 4.32 16.16
C ASN A 97 14.30 4.22 17.66
N GLY A 98 13.34 4.53 18.55
CA GLY A 98 13.52 4.45 20.00
C GLY A 98 13.38 3.04 20.60
N LEU A 99 12.73 2.11 19.89
CA LEU A 99 12.52 0.73 20.36
C LEU A 99 13.71 -0.19 20.04
N HIS A 100 14.48 0.10 18.98
CA HIS A 100 15.66 -0.67 18.62
C HIS A 100 16.84 -0.52 19.60
N SER A 101 16.87 0.52 20.44
CA SER A 101 17.97 0.72 21.41
C SER A 101 17.75 0.01 22.74
N LYS A 102 16.50 -0.29 23.13
CA LYS A 102 16.20 -0.96 24.42
C LYS A 102 16.25 -2.48 24.38
N ILE A 103 16.21 -3.10 23.20
CA ILE A 103 16.32 -4.56 23.04
C ILE A 103 17.79 -5.01 23.06
N LYS A 104 18.75 -4.09 22.96
CA LYS A 104 20.19 -4.43 22.92
C LYS A 104 20.91 -4.42 24.28
N GLN A 105 20.19 -4.24 25.40
CA GLN A 105 20.81 -4.16 26.74
C GLN A 105 20.07 -4.89 27.88
N SER A 106 19.24 -5.91 27.60
CA SER A 106 18.70 -6.77 28.66
C SER A 106 18.90 -8.24 28.38
#